data_AF-A0A3B9BJG4-F1
#
_entry.id   AF-A0A3B9BJG4-F1
#
_cell.length_a   1.000
_cell.length_b   1.000
_cell.length_c   1.000
_cell.angle_alpha   90.00
_cell.angle_beta   90.00
_cell.angle_gamma   90.00
#
_symmetry.space_group_name_H-M   'P 1'
#
loop_
_entity.id
_entity.type
_entity.pdbx_description
1 polymer ?
#
loop_
_entity_poly.entity_id
_entity_poly.type
_entity_poly.pdbx_seq_one_letter_code
_entity_poly.pdbx_strand_id
1 'polypeptide(L)'
;FLHLSPEEQLARFRKRLEDPTRQWKISESDYSERKVWDAYQTAYEEAIARTSHAHAPWYVIPADRKWVRNLTVGRIIADRLAQMDLKTPSPRVDLNEIRRRFHEAARQS
;
A
#
# COMPACT_ATOMS: atom_id res chain seq x y z
N PHE A 1 8.28 5.36 -1.16
CA PHE A 1 8.11 6.66 -0.50
C PHE A 1 6.84 7.34 -1.02
N LEU A 2 5.95 7.77 -0.12
CA LEU A 2 4.73 8.49 -0.48
C LEU A 2 5.00 9.99 -0.41
N HIS A 3 5.24 10.61 -1.55
CA HIS A 3 5.62 12.02 -1.64
C HIS A 3 4.37 12.91 -1.56
N LEU A 4 4.24 13.62 -0.44
CA LEU A 4 3.14 14.54 -0.16
C LEU A 4 3.68 15.97 -0.21
N SER A 5 2.95 16.89 -0.83
CA SER A 5 3.31 18.31 -0.81
C SER A 5 3.13 18.92 0.59
N PRO A 6 3.93 19.93 0.98
CA PRO A 6 3.74 20.68 2.23
C PRO A 6 2.34 21.28 2.37
N GLU A 7 1.74 21.69 1.24
CA GLU A 7 0.41 22.28 1.14
C GLU A 7 -0.67 21.25 1.46
N GLU A 8 -0.63 20.09 0.80
CA GLU A 8 -1.59 19.01 1.07
C GLU A 8 -1.43 18.46 2.49
N GLN A 9 -0.20 18.39 3.01
CA GLN A 9 0.02 18.02 4.41
C GLN A 9 -0.74 18.96 5.36
N LEU A 10 -0.61 20.28 5.16
CA LEU A 10 -1.30 21.28 5.97
C LEU A 10 -2.82 21.19 5.84
N ALA A 11 -3.31 21.03 4.61
CA ALA A 11 -4.73 20.87 4.34
C ALA A 11 -5.31 19.63 5.07
N ARG A 12 -4.55 18.54 5.13
CA ARG A 12 -4.94 17.34 5.88
C ARG A 12 -4.94 17.57 7.39
N PHE A 13 -3.99 18.31 7.94
CA PHE A 13 -3.98 18.66 9.36
C PHE A 13 -5.18 19.52 9.72
N ARG A 14 -5.48 20.55 8.91
CA ARG A 14 -6.68 21.36 9.06
C ARG A 14 -7.95 20.50 9.10
N LYS A 15 -8.09 19.58 8.14
CA LYS A 15 -9.24 18.66 8.11
C LYS A 15 -9.32 17.75 9.34
N ARG A 16 -8.19 17.30 9.89
CA ARG A 16 -8.20 16.50 11.14
C ARG A 16 -8.62 17.35 12.33
N LEU A 17 -8.20 18.62 12.38
CA LEU A 17 -8.53 19.56 13.45
C LEU A 17 -10.02 19.94 13.45
N GLU A 18 -10.58 20.19 12.27
CA GLU A 18 -11.96 20.64 12.09
C GLU A 18 -13.00 19.51 12.12
N ASP A 19 -12.61 18.24 11.95
CA ASP A 19 -13.51 17.08 11.95
C ASP A 19 -13.42 16.29 13.28
N PRO A 20 -14.43 16.37 14.17
CA PRO A 20 -14.43 15.68 15.47
C PRO A 20 -14.18 14.17 15.38
N THR A 21 -14.57 13.53 14.26
CA THR A 21 -14.36 12.08 14.06
C THR A 21 -12.90 11.72 13.74
N ARG A 22 -12.06 12.71 13.47
CA ARG A 22 -10.66 12.56 13.04
C ARG A 22 -9.65 13.18 13.99
N GLN A 23 -10.07 13.99 14.95
CA GLN A 23 -9.19 14.70 15.90
C GLN A 23 -8.27 13.75 16.66
N TRP A 24 -8.71 12.52 16.96
CA TRP A 24 -7.87 11.50 17.58
C TRP A 24 -6.62 11.12 16.78
N LYS A 25 -6.55 11.45 15.48
CA LYS A 25 -5.41 11.21 14.58
C LYS A 25 -4.39 12.36 14.55
N ILE A 26 -4.58 13.39 15.37
CA ILE A 26 -3.63 14.50 15.49
C ILE A 26 -2.58 14.12 16.50
N SER A 27 -1.33 14.42 16.17
CA SER A 27 -0.19 14.26 17.06
C SER A 27 0.62 15.55 17.12
N GLU A 28 1.31 15.81 18.23
CA GLU A 28 2.25 16.94 18.32
C GLU A 28 3.42 16.80 17.32
N SER A 29 3.78 15.55 16.97
CA SER A 29 4.77 15.24 15.93
C SER A 29 4.37 15.81 14.57
N ASP A 30 3.09 15.82 14.21
CA ASP A 30 2.60 16.38 12.93
C ASP A 30 3.04 17.86 12.75
N TYR A 31 3.10 18.63 13.83
CA TYR A 31 3.45 20.06 13.80
C TYR A 31 4.94 20.34 14.03
N SER A 32 5.64 19.51 14.80
CA SER A 32 7.09 19.65 15.01
C SER A 32 7.89 19.19 13.80
N GLU A 33 7.48 18.10 13.13
CA GLU A 33 8.12 17.61 11.90
C GLU A 33 8.03 18.61 10.75
N ARG A 34 6.98 19.43 10.70
CA ARG A 34 6.83 20.48 9.69
C ARG A 34 7.95 21.53 9.76
N LYS A 35 8.48 21.81 10.96
CA LYS A 35 9.59 22.77 11.14
C LYS A 35 10.90 22.29 10.53
N VAL A 36 11.03 20.97 10.35
CA VAL A 36 12.22 20.30 9.83
C VAL A 36 11.92 19.59 8.50
N TRP A 37 10.90 20.05 7.77
CA TRP A 37 10.45 19.46 6.51
C TRP A 37 11.59 19.28 5.50
N ASP A 38 12.38 20.33 5.28
CA ASP A 38 13.48 20.31 4.31
C ASP A 38 14.55 19.29 4.71
N ALA A 39 14.89 19.21 6.00
CA ALA A 39 15.83 18.21 6.53
C ALA A 39 15.29 16.79 6.33
N TYR A 40 13.98 16.57 6.53
CA TYR A 40 13.34 15.29 6.22
C TYR A 40 13.40 14.97 4.72
N GLN A 41 13.12 15.93 3.83
CA GLN A 41 13.21 15.68 2.39
C GLN A 41 14.64 15.28 2.00
N THR A 42 15.65 16.03 2.45
CA THR A 42 17.05 15.70 2.19
C THR A 42 17.42 14.30 2.71
N ALA A 43 16.98 13.95 3.93
CA ALA A 43 17.24 12.62 4.48
C ALA A 43 16.58 11.50 3.67
N TYR A 44 15.34 11.70 3.20
CA TYR A 44 14.65 10.72 2.34
C TYR A 44 15.29 10.62 0.95
N GLU A 45 15.68 11.73 0.34
CA GLU A 45 16.39 11.76 -0.94
C GLU A 45 17.70 10.98 -0.84
N GLU A 46 18.50 11.22 0.20
CA GLU A 46 19.76 10.50 0.42
C GLU A 46 19.50 9.00 0.65
N ALA A 47 18.55 8.65 1.51
CA ALA A 47 18.21 7.26 1.78
C ALA A 47 17.79 6.52 0.51
N ILE A 48 16.90 7.12 -0.31
CA ILE A 48 16.43 6.54 -1.57
C ILE A 48 17.59 6.42 -2.57
N ALA A 49 18.40 7.47 -2.74
CA ALA A 49 19.53 7.46 -3.66
C ALA A 49 20.55 6.36 -3.31
N ARG A 50 20.80 6.14 -2.02
CA ARG A 50 21.79 5.16 -1.54
C ARG A 50 21.28 3.72 -1.49
N THR A 51 19.97 3.51 -1.39
CA THR A 51 19.40 2.17 -1.11
C THR A 51 18.44 1.66 -2.18
N SER A 52 18.20 2.42 -3.26
CA SER A 52 17.41 1.95 -4.40
C SER A 52 18.27 1.08 -5.32
N HIS A 53 18.03 -0.23 -5.28
CA HIS A 53 18.75 -1.19 -6.11
C HIS A 53 17.80 -1.91 -7.07
N ALA A 54 18.33 -2.47 -8.17
CA ALA A 54 17.49 -3.15 -9.17
C ALA A 54 16.64 -4.31 -8.59
N HIS A 55 17.18 -5.02 -7.59
CA HIS A 55 16.48 -6.11 -6.90
C HIS A 55 15.55 -5.63 -5.77
N ALA A 56 15.71 -4.38 -5.31
CA ALA A 56 14.94 -3.76 -4.24
C ALA A 56 14.70 -2.27 -4.54
N PRO A 57 13.92 -1.95 -5.59
CA PRO A 57 13.79 -0.57 -6.04
C PRO A 57 12.89 0.24 -5.11
N TRP A 58 13.32 1.47 -4.80
CA TRP A 58 12.42 2.47 -4.23
C TRP A 58 11.53 3.08 -5.31
N TYR A 59 10.27 3.30 -4.97
CA TYR A 59 9.32 4.05 -5.79
C TYR A 59 8.91 5.33 -5.07
N VAL A 60 9.02 6.47 -5.75
CA VAL A 60 8.52 7.77 -5.29
C VAL A 60 7.13 7.97 -5.86
N ILE A 61 6.10 7.93 -5.01
CA ILE A 61 4.70 7.95 -5.43
C ILE A 61 4.04 9.26 -5.01
N PRO A 62 3.49 10.06 -5.95
CA PRO A 62 2.71 11.24 -5.62
C PRO A 62 1.51 10.86 -4.74
N ALA A 63 1.43 11.44 -3.55
CA ALA A 63 0.50 11.05 -2.49
C ALA A 63 -0.58 12.10 -2.19
N ASP A 64 -0.58 13.22 -2.92
CA ASP A 64 -1.54 14.31 -2.72
C ASP A 64 -2.97 13.82 -2.95
N ARG A 65 -3.18 13.10 -4.04
CA ARG A 65 -4.46 12.46 -4.36
C ARG A 65 -4.42 11.00 -3.93
N LYS A 66 -5.23 10.65 -2.91
CA LYS A 66 -5.29 9.29 -2.37
C LYS A 66 -5.61 8.23 -3.42
N TRP A 67 -6.46 8.53 -4.40
CA TRP A 67 -6.81 7.59 -5.46
C TRP A 67 -5.64 7.33 -6.42
N VAL A 68 -4.88 8.36 -6.80
CA VAL A 68 -3.66 8.22 -7.63
C VAL A 68 -2.66 7.33 -6.91
N ARG A 69 -2.37 7.67 -5.64
CA ARG A 69 -1.50 6.87 -4.78
C ARG A 69 -1.91 5.40 -4.74
N ASN A 70 -3.19 5.13 -4.48
CA ASN A 70 -3.70 3.76 -4.36
C ASN A 70 -3.58 2.99 -5.68
N LEU A 71 -3.91 3.64 -6.79
CA LEU A 71 -3.80 3.05 -8.13
C LEU A 71 -2.34 2.72 -8.45
N THR A 72 -1.42 3.67 -8.24
CA THR A 72 0.00 3.48 -8.56
C THR A 72 0.63 2.38 -7.71
N VAL A 73 0.38 2.37 -6.38
CA VAL A 73 0.88 1.31 -5.48
C VAL A 73 0.30 -0.05 -5.88
N GLY A 74 -1.02 -0.12 -6.10
CA GLY A 74 -1.68 -1.36 -6.50
C GLY A 74 -1.11 -1.90 -7.81
N ARG A 75 -0.86 -1.03 -8.78
CA ARG A 75 -0.28 -1.40 -10.07
C ARG A 75 1.13 -1.94 -9.94
N ILE A 76 2.00 -1.26 -9.18
CA ILE A 76 3.38 -1.72 -8.94
C ILE A 76 3.38 -3.11 -8.32
N ILE A 77 2.56 -3.35 -7.30
CA ILE A 77 2.48 -4.66 -6.63
C ILE A 77 1.96 -5.72 -7.61
N ALA A 78 0.88 -5.45 -8.34
CA ALA A 78 0.31 -6.38 -9.30
C ALA A 78 1.29 -6.75 -10.41
N ASP A 79 1.98 -5.76 -10.98
CA ASP A 79 2.97 -5.98 -12.05
C ASP A 79 4.17 -6.80 -11.53
N ARG A 80 4.60 -6.59 -10.28
CA ARG A 80 5.66 -7.42 -9.66
C ARG A 80 5.22 -8.84 -9.38
N LEU A 81 4.02 -9.04 -8.85
CA LEU A 81 3.48 -10.39 -8.62
C LEU A 81 3.29 -11.15 -9.95
N ALA A 82 2.87 -10.46 -11.01
CA ALA A 82 2.72 -11.06 -12.33
C ALA A 82 4.07 -11.54 -12.90
N GLN A 83 5.17 -10.83 -12.65
CA GLN A 83 6.51 -11.23 -13.08
C GLN A 83 7.07 -12.45 -12.34
N MET A 84 6.52 -12.79 -11.18
CA MET A 84 6.96 -13.95 -10.39
C MET A 84 6.40 -15.29 -10.89
N ASP A 85 5.53 -15.27 -11.91
CA ASP A 85 4.85 -16.46 -12.47
C ASP A 85 4.24 -17.39 -11.40
N LEU A 86 3.56 -16.80 -10.42
CA LEU A 86 2.95 -17.54 -9.31
C LEU A 86 1.90 -18.53 -9.84
N LYS A 87 2.12 -19.82 -9.59
CA LYS A 87 1.14 -20.87 -9.93
C LYS A 87 0.30 -21.22 -8.70
N THR A 88 -0.98 -21.48 -8.93
CA THR A 88 -1.80 -22.15 -7.92
C THR A 88 -1.31 -23.59 -7.75
N PRO A 89 -1.25 -24.10 -6.50
CA PRO A 89 -0.84 -25.47 -6.28
C PRO A 89 -1.84 -26.43 -6.90
N SER A 90 -1.35 -27.54 -7.46
CA SER A 90 -2.22 -28.61 -7.94
C SER A 90 -3.01 -29.23 -6.78
N PRO A 91 -4.27 -29.64 -7.01
CA PRO A 91 -5.04 -30.40 -6.03
C PRO A 91 -4.27 -31.64 -5.57
N ARG A 92 -4.25 -31.90 -4.26
CA ARG A 92 -3.64 -33.13 -3.69
C ARG A 92 -4.54 -34.35 -3.79
N VAL A 93 -5.73 -34.18 -4.36
CA VAL A 93 -6.81 -35.18 -4.41
C VAL A 93 -7.33 -35.27 -5.84
N ASP A 94 -7.89 -36.44 -6.19
CA ASP A 94 -8.61 -36.58 -7.45
C ASP A 94 -9.95 -35.82 -7.36
N LEU A 95 -10.04 -34.72 -8.10
CA LEU A 95 -11.23 -33.87 -8.14
C LEU A 95 -12.45 -34.58 -8.72
N ASN A 96 -12.27 -35.55 -9.62
CA ASN A 96 -13.38 -36.31 -10.18
C ASN A 96 -13.99 -37.23 -9.12
N GLU A 97 -13.14 -37.88 -8.32
CA GLU A 97 -13.59 -38.71 -7.22
C GLU A 97 -14.31 -37.89 -6.14
N ILE A 98 -13.73 -36.75 -5.73
CA ILE A 98 -14.36 -35.85 -4.75
C ILE A 98 -15.70 -35.32 -5.28
N ARG A 99 -15.78 -34.94 -6.56
CA ARG A 99 -17.03 -34.49 -7.19
C ARG A 99 -18.10 -35.59 -7.20
N ARG A 100 -17.72 -36.84 -7.48
CA ARG A 100 -18.65 -37.99 -7.40
C ARG A 100 -19.19 -38.17 -5.98
N ARG A 101 -18.31 -38.23 -4.98
CA ARG A 101 -18.69 -38.36 -3.56
C ARG A 101 -19.61 -37.24 -3.09
N PHE A 102 -19.35 -36.00 -3.53
CA PHE A 102 -20.20 -34.85 -3.22
C PHE A 102 -21.63 -35.01 -3.76
N HIS A 103 -21.78 -35.39 -5.04
CA HIS A 103 -23.10 -35.57 -5.65
C HIS A 103 -23.87 -36.80 -5.12
N GLU A 104 -23.17 -37.81 -4.61
CA GLU A 104 -23.80 -38.93 -3.90
C GLU A 104 -24.33 -38.48 -2.54
N ALA A 105 -23.55 -37.73 -1.75
CA ALA A 105 -23.97 -37.20 -0.47
C ALA A 105 -25.13 -36.19 -0.59
N ALA A 106 -25.09 -35.30 -1.57
CA ALA A 106 -26.14 -34.30 -1.81
C ALA A 106 -27.48 -34.91 -2.28
N ARG A 107 -27.49 -36.16 -2.76
CA ARG A 107 -28.71 -36.89 -3.11
C ARG A 107 -29.32 -37.64 -1.92
N GLN A 108 -28.59 -37.75 -0.82
CA GLN A 108 -29.02 -38.42 0.42
C GLN A 108 -29.55 -37.45 1.48
N SER A 109 -29.50 -36.13 1.22
CA SER A 109 -30.12 -35.07 2.02
C SER A 109 -31.45 -34.62 1.44
#